data_AF-A0A075GM57-F1
#
_entry.id   AF-A0A075GM57-F1
#
_cell.length_a   1.000
_cell.length_b   1.000
_cell.length_c   1.000
_cell.angle_alpha   90.00
_cell.angle_beta   90.00
_cell.angle_gamma   90.00
#
_symmetry.space_group_name_H-M   'P 1'
#
loop_
_entity.id
_entity.type
_entity.pdbx_description
1 polymer ?
#
loop_
_entity_poly.entity_id
_entity_poly.type
_entity_poly.pdbx_seq_one_letter_code
_entity_poly.pdbx_strand_id
1 'polypeptide(L)'
;MRSIPLLLTLILLAPSLSGCLGGEPDEQEPCDEQQYWRHISEAAPYPGLGCDGGPTKTLAITFFVYRDNANGSYVSNESSLQAGLELVNSVFNSHGINFALGEIIYVDVAFPDVEDEQEGETGTVGNGSDEAGGDYGDGVPVSALGTEFEQHYNTSNVNIVLITDGWGAYSMYPWHDRTYYVTFVRASTFETSYIPSHELGHFTGLYHTHQYHEYPNSDSALDRSVAWTADWVVPEEQCYRTGDFVCGTPYDCYQWCEEDIGCDASDLYQGEKPGQAESEYPDCTPEQHSPSLENLMSRYGDRSVLTGDQGARARYFVQYMLDTERMGNQLVAVDDA
;
A
#
# COMPACT_ATOMS: atom_id res chain seq x y z
N MET A 1 -6.90 77.37 30.03
CA MET A 1 -8.37 77.20 30.03
C MET A 1 -8.67 75.77 29.59
N ARG A 2 -9.53 75.08 30.36
CA ARG A 2 -9.97 73.69 30.14
C ARG A 2 -10.74 73.56 28.82
N SER A 3 -10.62 72.41 28.13
CA SER A 3 -11.74 71.58 27.63
C SER A 3 -11.19 70.27 27.01
N ILE A 4 -11.75 69.15 27.46
CA ILE A 4 -11.70 67.75 26.96
C ILE A 4 -13.17 67.43 26.53
N PRO A 5 -13.57 66.37 25.79
CA PRO A 5 -12.97 65.48 24.76
C PRO A 5 -13.82 65.44 23.46
N LEU A 6 -13.45 64.63 22.45
CA LEU A 6 -14.44 63.78 21.75
C LEU A 6 -13.76 62.57 21.09
N LEU A 7 -14.39 61.41 21.27
CA LEU A 7 -13.98 60.08 20.82
C LEU A 7 -14.78 59.69 19.56
N LEU A 8 -14.20 58.77 18.76
CA LEU A 8 -14.79 57.92 17.70
C LEU A 8 -15.16 58.56 16.34
N THR A 9 -14.64 58.02 15.24
CA THR A 9 -15.34 57.01 14.38
C THR A 9 -14.41 56.54 13.25
N LEU A 10 -14.41 55.21 13.03
CA LEU A 10 -13.73 54.44 11.99
C LEU A 10 -14.44 54.63 10.63
N ILE A 11 -13.72 54.92 9.54
CA ILE A 11 -14.20 54.68 8.17
C ILE A 11 -13.08 54.00 7.36
N LEU A 12 -13.31 52.72 7.05
CA LEU A 12 -12.63 51.94 6.03
C LEU A 12 -12.86 52.56 4.65
N LEU A 13 -11.80 52.81 3.89
CA LEU A 13 -11.85 52.91 2.43
C LEU A 13 -10.62 52.18 1.85
N ALA A 14 -10.86 50.95 1.41
CA ALA A 14 -9.97 50.23 0.51
C ALA A 14 -10.04 50.86 -0.88
N PRO A 15 -8.91 51.04 -1.59
CA PRO A 15 -8.89 51.12 -3.03
C PRO A 15 -8.63 49.73 -3.61
N SER A 16 -9.65 49.19 -4.26
CA SER A 16 -9.58 48.06 -5.20
C SER A 16 -8.64 48.40 -6.36
N LEU A 17 -7.50 47.71 -6.44
CA LEU A 17 -6.71 47.57 -7.66
C LEU A 17 -6.84 46.13 -8.15
N SER A 18 -7.91 45.88 -8.90
CA SER A 18 -7.98 44.77 -9.85
C SER A 18 -7.43 45.27 -11.18
N GLY A 19 -6.45 44.55 -11.75
CA GLY A 19 -6.04 44.74 -13.13
C GLY A 19 -4.64 44.22 -13.48
N CYS A 20 -4.59 42.95 -13.88
CA CYS A 20 -3.68 42.38 -14.89
C CYS A 20 -2.22 42.11 -14.50
N LEU A 21 -2.00 41.04 -13.74
CA LEU A 21 -0.92 40.08 -14.04
C LEU A 21 -1.58 38.73 -14.32
N GLY A 22 -2.23 38.62 -15.49
CA GLY A 22 -2.56 37.33 -16.07
C GLY A 22 -1.29 36.77 -16.68
N GLY A 23 -0.50 36.08 -15.87
CA GLY A 23 0.17 34.90 -16.39
C GLY A 23 -0.93 33.87 -16.57
N GLU A 24 -1.02 33.28 -17.76
CA GLU A 24 -1.57 31.93 -17.88
C GLU A 24 -0.89 31.08 -16.78
N PRO A 25 -1.59 30.21 -16.04
CA PRO A 25 -0.89 29.32 -15.13
C PRO A 25 0.14 28.60 -15.99
N ASP A 26 1.43 28.85 -15.71
CA ASP A 26 2.49 28.05 -16.29
C ASP A 26 2.09 26.58 -16.05
N GLU A 27 2.21 25.77 -17.10
CA GLU A 27 2.07 24.31 -17.03
C GLU A 27 2.66 23.85 -15.69
N GLN A 28 1.81 23.34 -14.79
CA GLN A 28 2.06 23.25 -13.35
C GLN A 28 3.49 22.76 -13.09
N GLU A 29 4.35 23.63 -12.58
CA GLU A 29 5.69 23.21 -12.15
C GLU A 29 5.52 22.03 -11.18
N PRO A 30 6.35 20.96 -11.31
CA PRO A 30 6.27 19.83 -10.40
C PRO A 30 6.44 20.32 -8.97
N CYS A 31 5.72 19.70 -8.05
CA CYS A 31 5.77 20.09 -6.65
C CYS A 31 7.18 19.93 -6.08
N ASP A 32 7.57 20.86 -5.21
CA ASP A 32 8.85 20.75 -4.50
C ASP A 32 8.81 19.61 -3.45
N GLU A 33 9.97 19.31 -2.84
CA GLU A 33 10.08 18.22 -1.85
C GLU A 33 9.13 18.42 -0.66
N GLN A 34 8.94 19.66 -0.21
CA GLN A 34 8.09 19.94 0.93
C GLN A 34 6.61 19.71 0.58
N GLN A 35 6.17 20.19 -0.59
CA GLN A 35 4.80 20.00 -1.09
C GLN A 35 4.49 18.53 -1.39
N TYR A 36 5.44 17.82 -1.99
CA TYR A 36 5.20 16.46 -2.51
C TYR A 36 5.31 15.36 -1.46
N TRP A 37 6.17 15.53 -0.44
CA TRP A 37 6.44 14.49 0.57
C TRP A 37 5.99 14.82 1.99
N ARG A 38 5.92 16.10 2.36
CA ARG A 38 5.80 16.48 3.79
C ARG A 38 4.56 17.30 4.13
N HIS A 39 4.01 18.06 3.18
CA HIS A 39 2.90 18.95 3.46
C HIS A 39 1.58 18.19 3.62
N ILE A 40 0.95 18.35 4.79
CA ILE A 40 -0.34 17.75 5.13
C ILE A 40 -1.24 18.86 5.69
N SER A 41 -2.52 18.82 5.34
CA SER A 41 -3.55 19.70 5.87
C SER A 41 -4.92 19.04 5.83
N GLU A 42 -5.93 19.63 6.46
CA GLU A 42 -7.33 19.17 6.37
C GLU A 42 -7.84 19.09 4.92
N ALA A 43 -7.38 20.00 4.06
CA ALA A 43 -7.76 20.01 2.63
C ALA A 43 -6.89 19.08 1.76
N ALA A 44 -5.72 18.64 2.26
CA ALA A 44 -4.79 17.77 1.56
C ALA A 44 -4.13 16.83 2.59
N PRO A 45 -4.85 15.78 3.00
CA PRO A 45 -4.43 14.91 4.09
C PRO A 45 -3.32 13.93 3.69
N TYR A 46 -3.05 13.80 2.40
CA TYR A 46 -1.91 13.10 1.85
C TYR A 46 -0.99 14.08 1.11
N PRO A 47 0.34 13.97 1.30
CA PRO A 47 1.28 14.89 0.68
C PRO A 47 1.29 14.72 -0.84
N GLY A 48 1.33 15.86 -1.53
CA GLY A 48 1.33 15.91 -2.98
C GLY A 48 0.03 15.45 -3.66
N LEU A 49 -1.12 15.41 -2.96
CA LEU A 49 -2.41 15.00 -3.55
C LEU A 49 -2.83 15.87 -4.75
N GLY A 50 -2.48 17.17 -4.73
CA GLY A 50 -2.75 18.11 -5.82
C GLY A 50 -1.60 18.29 -6.81
N CYS A 51 -0.63 17.37 -6.83
CA CYS A 51 0.57 17.48 -7.65
C CYS A 51 0.54 16.49 -8.81
N ASP A 52 0.79 16.99 -10.02
CA ASP A 52 0.96 16.15 -11.21
C ASP A 52 2.29 15.35 -11.20
N GLY A 53 3.25 15.77 -10.36
CA GLY A 53 4.54 15.11 -10.17
C GLY A 53 5.39 15.81 -9.10
N GLY A 54 6.53 15.19 -8.76
CA GLY A 54 7.45 15.72 -7.76
C GLY A 54 8.75 14.90 -7.66
N PRO A 55 9.63 15.22 -6.71
CA PRO A 55 10.91 14.52 -6.55
C PRO A 55 10.71 13.07 -6.11
N THR A 56 11.62 12.20 -6.54
CA THR A 56 11.63 10.77 -6.23
C THR A 56 12.45 10.48 -4.97
N LYS A 57 12.03 9.47 -4.19
CA LYS A 57 12.85 8.85 -3.14
C LYS A 57 13.08 7.38 -3.48
N THR A 58 14.35 6.98 -3.48
CA THR A 58 14.76 5.61 -3.76
C THR A 58 14.94 4.84 -2.45
N LEU A 59 14.25 3.71 -2.30
CA LEU A 59 14.36 2.79 -1.17
C LEU A 59 15.17 1.56 -1.58
N ALA A 60 16.21 1.24 -0.81
CA ALA A 60 16.98 0.02 -1.04
C ALA A 60 16.21 -1.22 -0.55
N ILE A 61 16.23 -2.29 -1.34
CA ILE A 61 15.65 -3.59 -1.00
C ILE A 61 16.75 -4.56 -0.54
N THR A 62 16.50 -5.24 0.58
CA THR A 62 17.22 -6.45 0.97
C THR A 62 16.35 -7.66 0.66
N PHE A 63 16.80 -8.51 -0.26
CA PHE A 63 16.14 -9.77 -0.62
C PHE A 63 16.69 -10.93 0.19
N PHE A 64 15.81 -11.78 0.71
CA PHE A 64 16.15 -13.06 1.31
C PHE A 64 15.75 -14.19 0.37
N VAL A 65 16.75 -14.88 -0.18
CA VAL A 65 16.58 -15.95 -1.17
C VAL A 65 17.00 -17.27 -0.55
N TYR A 66 16.02 -18.12 -0.26
CA TYR A 66 16.23 -19.44 0.34
C TYR A 66 16.51 -20.51 -0.71
N ARG A 67 16.97 -21.68 -0.26
CA ARG A 67 17.05 -22.86 -1.11
C ARG A 67 15.67 -23.49 -1.33
N ASP A 68 15.46 -23.98 -2.54
CA ASP A 68 14.31 -24.80 -2.95
C ASP A 68 14.47 -26.22 -2.38
N ASN A 69 13.42 -26.74 -1.74
CA ASN A 69 13.37 -28.09 -1.18
C ASN A 69 13.53 -29.19 -2.24
N ALA A 70 13.10 -28.97 -3.48
CA ALA A 70 13.05 -29.99 -4.53
C ALA A 70 14.41 -30.26 -5.18
N ASN A 71 15.23 -29.22 -5.35
CA ASN A 71 16.48 -29.30 -6.13
C ASN A 71 17.70 -28.72 -5.41
N GLY A 72 17.52 -28.08 -4.25
CA GLY A 72 18.58 -27.47 -3.45
C GLY A 72 19.22 -26.22 -4.05
N SER A 73 18.75 -25.72 -5.20
CA SER A 73 19.17 -24.43 -5.76
C SER A 73 18.42 -23.28 -5.09
N TYR A 74 18.87 -22.04 -5.28
CA TYR A 74 18.15 -20.87 -4.74
C TYR A 74 16.87 -20.61 -5.52
N VAL A 75 15.79 -20.24 -4.83
CA VAL A 75 14.46 -20.05 -5.42
C VAL A 75 14.40 -18.91 -6.45
N SER A 76 15.38 -18.01 -6.44
CA SER A 76 15.54 -16.94 -7.42
C SER A 76 17.02 -16.59 -7.60
N ASN A 77 17.30 -15.72 -8.56
CA ASN A 77 18.63 -15.23 -8.89
C ASN A 77 18.60 -13.73 -9.15
N GLU A 78 19.76 -13.09 -9.13
CA GLU A 78 19.89 -11.64 -9.29
C GLU A 78 19.22 -11.09 -10.55
N SER A 79 19.31 -11.77 -11.70
CA SER A 79 18.67 -11.31 -12.94
C SER A 79 17.14 -11.27 -12.81
N SER A 80 16.55 -12.30 -12.21
CA SER A 80 15.10 -12.34 -11.97
C SER A 80 14.65 -11.29 -10.94
N LEU A 81 15.48 -11.03 -9.92
CA LEU A 81 15.22 -9.97 -8.94
C LEU A 81 15.27 -8.58 -9.58
N GLN A 82 16.22 -8.34 -10.50
CA GLN A 82 16.30 -7.08 -11.23
C GLN A 82 15.10 -6.89 -12.16
N ALA A 83 14.70 -7.92 -12.91
CA ALA A 83 13.51 -7.87 -13.77
C ALA A 83 12.22 -7.61 -12.97
N GLY A 84 12.05 -8.28 -11.82
CA GLY A 84 10.93 -8.01 -10.93
C GLY A 84 10.94 -6.60 -10.34
N LEU A 85 12.11 -6.06 -9.99
CA LEU A 85 12.23 -4.66 -9.56
C LEU A 85 11.84 -3.67 -10.66
N GLU A 86 12.19 -3.93 -11.92
CA GLU A 86 11.74 -3.10 -13.05
C GLU A 86 10.22 -3.09 -13.15
N LEU A 87 9.57 -4.25 -12.96
CA LEU A 87 8.12 -4.35 -12.96
C LEU A 87 7.50 -3.61 -11.76
N VAL A 88 8.06 -3.74 -10.56
CA VAL A 88 7.63 -2.99 -9.38
C VAL A 88 7.72 -1.48 -9.64
N ASN A 89 8.86 -1.01 -10.12
CA ASN A 89 9.09 0.42 -10.37
C ASN A 89 8.20 0.97 -11.49
N SER A 90 7.75 0.14 -12.43
CA SER A 90 6.76 0.57 -13.44
C SER A 90 5.43 1.06 -12.81
N VAL A 91 5.11 0.59 -11.60
CA VAL A 91 3.92 0.99 -10.85
C VAL A 91 4.17 2.19 -9.94
N PHE A 92 5.31 2.23 -9.24
CA PHE A 92 5.56 3.20 -8.17
C PHE A 92 6.26 4.50 -8.63
N ASN A 93 7.03 4.47 -9.74
CA ASN A 93 7.85 5.61 -10.15
C ASN A 93 7.04 6.87 -10.48
N SER A 94 5.85 6.71 -11.07
CA SER A 94 4.91 7.83 -11.33
C SER A 94 4.43 8.52 -10.06
N HIS A 95 4.59 7.87 -8.91
CA HIS A 95 4.22 8.39 -7.59
C HIS A 95 5.43 8.80 -6.75
N GLY A 96 6.61 8.91 -7.38
CA GLY A 96 7.86 9.34 -6.75
C GLY A 96 8.52 8.32 -5.83
N ILE A 97 8.04 7.08 -5.78
CA ILE A 97 8.67 6.02 -4.99
C ILE A 97 9.43 5.12 -5.96
N ASN A 98 10.72 4.97 -5.75
CA ASN A 98 11.56 4.06 -6.53
C ASN A 98 12.18 3.01 -5.59
N PHE A 99 12.36 1.80 -6.08
CA PHE A 99 12.99 0.71 -5.36
C PHE A 99 14.27 0.29 -6.08
N ALA A 100 15.37 0.19 -5.35
CA ALA A 100 16.66 -0.25 -5.89
C ALA A 100 17.13 -1.51 -5.20
N LEU A 101 17.85 -2.36 -5.94
CA LEU A 101 18.53 -3.50 -5.35
C LEU A 101 19.61 -3.01 -4.38
N GLY A 102 19.44 -3.29 -3.08
CA GLY A 102 20.42 -3.00 -2.05
C GLY A 102 21.32 -4.20 -1.77
N GLU A 103 20.71 -5.30 -1.34
CA GLU A 103 21.42 -6.51 -0.92
C GLU A 103 20.64 -7.78 -1.28
N ILE A 104 21.37 -8.86 -1.57
CA ILE A 104 20.81 -10.21 -1.72
C ILE A 104 21.45 -11.11 -0.66
N ILE A 105 20.64 -11.57 0.28
CA ILE A 105 21.00 -12.55 1.29
C ILE A 105 20.57 -13.92 0.78
N TYR A 106 21.56 -14.73 0.40
CA TYR A 106 21.35 -16.13 0.08
C TYR A 106 21.35 -16.94 1.37
N VAL A 107 20.19 -17.49 1.72
CA VAL A 107 19.98 -18.23 2.96
C VAL A 107 20.23 -19.71 2.67
N ASP A 108 21.22 -20.30 3.33
CA ASP A 108 21.77 -21.63 3.01
C ASP A 108 20.95 -22.78 3.63
N VAL A 109 19.71 -22.51 3.98
CA VAL A 109 18.72 -23.48 4.42
C VAL A 109 17.53 -23.47 3.48
N ALA A 110 16.83 -24.60 3.45
CA ALA A 110 15.66 -24.73 2.62
C ALA A 110 14.48 -23.92 3.20
N PHE A 111 13.64 -23.36 2.33
CA PHE A 111 12.47 -22.58 2.77
C PHE A 111 11.48 -23.50 3.50
N PRO A 112 10.71 -23.01 4.50
CA PRO A 112 9.70 -23.82 5.18
C PRO A 112 8.70 -24.46 4.19
N ASP A 113 8.48 -25.77 4.31
CA ASP A 113 7.46 -26.48 3.52
C ASP A 113 6.05 -26.13 3.98
N VAL A 114 5.11 -26.13 3.04
CA VAL A 114 3.68 -26.08 3.33
C VAL A 114 3.29 -27.44 3.94
N GLU A 115 2.95 -27.47 5.24
CA GLU A 115 2.45 -28.70 5.86
C GLU A 115 0.94 -28.82 5.61
N ASP A 116 0.53 -29.71 4.71
CA ASP A 116 -0.89 -30.00 4.43
C ASP A 116 -1.61 -30.73 5.58
N GLU A 117 -0.90 -31.21 6.61
CA GLU A 117 -1.44 -32.16 7.61
C GLU A 117 -1.84 -31.55 8.98
N GLN A 118 -1.79 -30.23 9.18
CA GLN A 118 -2.21 -29.61 10.45
C GLN A 118 -3.53 -28.84 10.36
N GLU A 119 -4.60 -29.52 9.90
CA GLU A 119 -5.94 -29.14 10.31
C GLU A 119 -6.16 -29.53 11.79
N GLY A 120 -5.80 -28.61 12.68
CA GLY A 120 -6.23 -28.65 14.08
C GLY A 120 -5.42 -29.57 14.99
N GLU A 121 -4.57 -28.95 15.83
CA GLU A 121 -4.58 -29.16 17.30
C GLU A 121 -3.49 -28.32 18.02
N THR A 122 -2.63 -27.58 17.31
CA THR A 122 -1.62 -26.70 17.96
C THR A 122 -1.47 -25.31 17.33
N GLY A 123 -2.53 -24.66 16.82
CA GLY A 123 -2.46 -23.23 16.45
C GLY A 123 -1.34 -22.86 15.47
N THR A 124 -0.89 -23.82 14.66
CA THR A 124 0.13 -23.68 13.62
C THR A 124 -0.54 -23.82 12.27
N VAL A 125 -0.70 -22.66 11.63
CA VAL A 125 -0.77 -22.34 10.18
C VAL A 125 -1.22 -23.50 9.27
N GLY A 126 -2.47 -23.47 8.81
CA GLY A 126 -3.11 -24.48 7.96
C GLY A 126 -3.40 -23.94 6.55
N ASN A 127 -2.95 -24.66 5.53
CA ASN A 127 -3.13 -24.24 4.14
C ASN A 127 -4.59 -24.39 3.66
N GLY A 128 -5.16 -23.31 3.11
CA GLY A 128 -6.40 -23.34 2.33
C GLY A 128 -6.11 -23.05 0.85
N SER A 129 -5.33 -23.90 0.18
CA SER A 129 -5.07 -23.76 -1.25
C SER A 129 -6.19 -24.39 -2.07
N ASP A 130 -7.10 -23.58 -2.61
CA ASP A 130 -7.98 -23.99 -3.69
C ASP A 130 -7.22 -24.01 -5.02
N GLU A 131 -7.55 -24.97 -5.90
CA GLU A 131 -6.92 -25.24 -7.21
C GLU A 131 -7.02 -24.06 -8.23
N ALA A 132 -7.53 -22.90 -7.82
CA ALA A 132 -7.88 -21.77 -8.65
C ALA A 132 -6.92 -20.58 -8.50
N GLY A 133 -5.60 -20.78 -8.34
CA GLY A 133 -4.57 -19.74 -8.55
C GLY A 133 -4.72 -18.44 -7.72
N GLY A 134 -5.63 -18.42 -6.75
CA GLY A 134 -5.91 -17.30 -5.87
C GLY A 134 -4.82 -17.18 -4.82
N ASP A 135 -4.67 -15.97 -4.31
CA ASP A 135 -3.73 -15.58 -3.27
C ASP A 135 -4.11 -16.12 -1.88
N TYR A 136 -4.52 -17.39 -1.82
CA TYR A 136 -5.00 -18.06 -0.62
C TYR A 136 -4.10 -19.26 -0.35
N GLY A 137 -2.93 -18.95 0.17
CA GLY A 137 -2.18 -19.85 1.03
C GLY A 137 -2.00 -19.13 2.36
N ASP A 138 -1.83 -19.85 3.44
CA ASP A 138 -1.50 -19.22 4.72
C ASP A 138 -0.17 -18.44 4.61
N GLY A 139 0.08 -17.51 5.54
CA GLY A 139 1.34 -16.78 5.61
C GLY A 139 2.40 -17.55 6.40
N VAL A 140 3.65 -17.60 5.91
CA VAL A 140 4.78 -18.14 6.68
C VAL A 140 5.11 -17.22 7.84
N PRO A 141 5.09 -17.66 9.12
CA PRO A 141 5.44 -16.79 10.23
C PRO A 141 6.93 -16.44 10.21
N VAL A 142 7.28 -15.20 10.58
CA VAL A 142 8.69 -14.75 10.63
C VAL A 142 9.59 -15.65 11.49
N SER A 143 9.06 -16.22 12.57
CA SER A 143 9.80 -17.15 13.42
C SER A 143 10.27 -18.43 12.70
N ALA A 144 9.65 -18.78 11.57
CA ALA A 144 10.05 -19.91 10.74
C ALA A 144 11.21 -19.59 9.78
N LEU A 145 11.60 -18.32 9.64
CA LEU A 145 12.67 -17.89 8.72
C LEU A 145 14.08 -18.21 9.24
N GLY A 146 14.21 -18.58 10.51
CA GLY A 146 15.45 -19.04 11.11
C GLY A 146 16.43 -17.92 11.44
N THR A 147 17.57 -18.30 12.03
CA THR A 147 18.53 -17.34 12.59
C THR A 147 19.30 -16.53 11.55
N GLU A 148 19.46 -17.06 10.34
CA GLU A 148 20.12 -16.31 9.25
C GLU A 148 19.30 -15.09 8.86
N PHE A 149 17.98 -15.22 8.78
CA PHE A 149 17.10 -14.07 8.58
C PHE A 149 17.27 -13.03 9.70
N GLU A 150 17.19 -13.45 10.96
CA GLU A 150 17.31 -12.52 12.10
C GLU A 150 18.65 -11.78 12.14
N GLN A 151 19.75 -12.44 11.75
CA GLN A 151 21.09 -11.86 11.74
C GLN A 151 21.31 -10.87 10.60
N HIS A 152 20.63 -11.08 9.47
CA HIS A 152 20.79 -10.27 8.26
C HIS A 152 19.63 -9.30 8.01
N TYR A 153 18.59 -9.32 8.85
CA TYR A 153 17.47 -8.38 8.77
C TYR A 153 17.98 -6.94 8.78
N ASN A 154 17.62 -6.18 7.74
CA ASN A 154 18.13 -4.84 7.55
C ASN A 154 17.07 -3.81 7.99
N THR A 155 17.31 -3.19 9.15
CA THR A 155 16.40 -2.19 9.73
C THR A 155 16.25 -0.92 8.91
N SER A 156 17.12 -0.70 7.91
CA SER A 156 17.15 0.50 7.07
C SER A 156 16.66 0.30 5.65
N ASN A 157 16.37 -0.94 5.27
CA ASN A 157 15.91 -1.31 3.93
C ASN A 157 14.47 -1.84 3.96
N VAL A 158 13.88 -1.94 2.77
CA VAL A 158 12.69 -2.75 2.54
C VAL A 158 13.12 -4.22 2.49
N ASN A 159 12.59 -5.06 3.38
CA ASN A 159 12.98 -6.46 3.47
C ASN A 159 11.95 -7.32 2.72
N ILE A 160 12.39 -8.00 1.66
CA ILE A 160 11.56 -8.92 0.87
C ILE A 160 12.07 -10.36 1.05
N VAL A 161 11.18 -11.26 1.46
CA VAL A 161 11.44 -12.70 1.50
C VAL A 161 10.80 -13.36 0.29
N LEU A 162 11.63 -14.06 -0.50
CA LEU A 162 11.15 -14.84 -1.64
C LEU A 162 10.66 -16.19 -1.13
N ILE A 163 9.34 -16.41 -1.21
CA ILE A 163 8.69 -17.63 -0.74
C ILE A 163 8.52 -18.63 -1.89
N THR A 164 8.46 -19.92 -1.56
CA THR A 164 8.15 -21.00 -2.50
C THR A 164 6.66 -21.04 -2.84
N ASP A 165 6.33 -21.74 -3.93
CA ASP A 165 4.94 -22.00 -4.30
C ASP A 165 4.20 -22.77 -3.18
N GLY A 166 2.89 -22.53 -3.07
CA GLY A 166 2.02 -23.09 -2.03
C GLY A 166 1.75 -22.15 -0.84
N TRP A 167 2.65 -21.19 -0.57
CA TRP A 167 2.42 -20.15 0.43
C TRP A 167 1.70 -18.91 -0.16
N GLY A 168 0.96 -18.18 0.67
CA GLY A 168 0.34 -16.90 0.29
C GLY A 168 1.36 -15.76 0.26
N ALA A 169 1.24 -14.86 -0.71
CA ALA A 169 1.98 -13.59 -0.66
C ALA A 169 1.30 -12.68 0.35
N TYR A 170 2.08 -11.95 1.15
CA TYR A 170 1.52 -11.03 2.13
C TYR A 170 2.56 -10.01 2.59
N SER A 171 2.11 -8.91 3.16
CA SER A 171 3.00 -7.87 3.68
C SER A 171 2.61 -7.40 5.06
N MET A 172 3.62 -7.04 5.85
CA MET A 172 3.41 -6.44 7.15
C MET A 172 3.14 -4.95 7.01
N TYR A 173 1.94 -4.55 7.39
CA TYR A 173 1.57 -3.14 7.38
C TYR A 173 2.48 -2.29 8.26
N PRO A 174 2.81 -1.06 7.81
CA PRO A 174 3.77 -0.19 8.49
C PRO A 174 3.20 0.41 9.78
N TRP A 175 1.89 0.30 10.05
CA TRP A 175 1.23 0.84 11.26
C TRP A 175 1.02 -0.16 12.42
N HIS A 176 1.63 -1.34 12.39
CA HIS A 176 1.59 -2.29 13.51
C HIS A 176 2.93 -2.40 14.23
N ASP A 177 2.94 -2.38 15.59
CA ASP A 177 4.19 -2.45 16.36
C ASP A 177 4.82 -3.82 16.12
N ARG A 178 5.91 -3.86 15.37
CA ARG A 178 6.57 -5.11 14.97
C ARG A 178 8.08 -4.96 15.08
N THR A 179 8.72 -6.05 15.50
CA THR A 179 10.18 -6.16 15.44
C THR A 179 10.67 -6.21 13.98
N TYR A 180 9.93 -6.92 13.14
CA TYR A 180 10.25 -7.13 11.73
C TYR A 180 9.11 -6.60 10.85
N TYR A 181 9.44 -5.79 9.86
CA TYR A 181 8.55 -5.38 8.78
C TYR A 181 9.04 -6.06 7.50
N VAL A 182 8.28 -7.05 7.03
CA VAL A 182 8.68 -7.94 5.93
C VAL A 182 7.55 -8.07 4.94
N THR A 183 7.93 -8.10 3.66
CA THR A 183 7.04 -8.41 2.54
C THR A 183 7.42 -9.78 1.99
N PHE A 184 6.44 -10.67 1.87
CA PHE A 184 6.60 -12.03 1.38
C PHE A 184 5.99 -12.13 -0.01
N VAL A 185 6.80 -12.53 -0.98
CA VAL A 185 6.39 -12.60 -2.39
C VAL A 185 6.87 -13.89 -3.01
N ARG A 186 6.04 -14.50 -3.86
CA ARG A 186 6.40 -15.77 -4.51
C ARG A 186 7.55 -15.56 -5.47
N ALA A 187 8.58 -16.40 -5.37
CA ALA A 187 9.74 -16.33 -6.25
C ALA A 187 9.37 -16.58 -7.72
N SER A 188 8.42 -17.49 -7.96
CA SER A 188 7.95 -17.93 -9.28
C SER A 188 7.23 -16.83 -10.08
N THR A 189 6.64 -15.84 -9.41
CA THR A 189 5.87 -14.76 -10.05
C THR A 189 6.50 -13.38 -9.90
N PHE A 190 7.68 -13.27 -9.26
CA PHE A 190 8.29 -11.99 -8.92
C PHE A 190 8.55 -11.10 -10.15
N GLU A 191 8.94 -11.69 -11.28
CA GLU A 191 9.25 -10.96 -12.52
C GLU A 191 8.08 -10.86 -13.51
N THR A 192 6.96 -11.55 -13.27
CA THR A 192 5.88 -11.73 -14.26
C THR A 192 4.51 -11.26 -13.79
N SER A 193 4.36 -10.92 -12.51
CA SER A 193 3.08 -10.55 -11.89
C SER A 193 3.20 -9.24 -11.13
N TYR A 194 2.07 -8.55 -10.95
CA TYR A 194 1.97 -7.38 -10.08
C TYR A 194 1.69 -7.72 -8.61
N ILE A 195 1.63 -9.01 -8.23
CA ILE A 195 1.51 -9.43 -6.82
C ILE A 195 2.63 -8.82 -5.94
N PRO A 196 3.93 -8.83 -6.32
CA PRO A 196 4.96 -8.17 -5.53
C PRO A 196 4.71 -6.67 -5.34
N SER A 197 4.25 -5.98 -6.40
CA SER A 197 3.86 -4.57 -6.34
C SER A 197 2.69 -4.36 -5.36
N HIS A 198 1.71 -5.27 -5.36
CA HIS A 198 0.57 -5.23 -4.45
C HIS A 198 0.99 -5.37 -2.99
N GLU A 199 1.87 -6.33 -2.69
CA GLU A 199 2.39 -6.53 -1.33
C GLU A 199 3.25 -5.33 -0.86
N LEU A 200 3.97 -4.70 -1.78
CA LEU A 200 4.64 -3.44 -1.50
C LEU A 200 3.65 -2.27 -1.33
N GLY A 201 2.48 -2.33 -1.95
CA GLY A 201 1.36 -1.44 -1.66
C GLY A 201 0.93 -1.53 -0.20
N HIS A 202 0.78 -2.75 0.34
CA HIS A 202 0.52 -2.96 1.76
C HIS A 202 1.67 -2.49 2.66
N PHE A 203 2.93 -2.75 2.28
CA PHE A 203 4.11 -2.25 3.00
C PHE A 203 4.13 -0.72 3.08
N THR A 204 3.73 -0.05 2.01
CA THR A 204 3.60 1.42 1.93
C THR A 204 2.26 1.92 2.47
N GLY A 205 1.47 1.06 3.10
CA GLY A 205 0.31 1.45 3.88
C GLY A 205 -0.99 1.63 3.10
N LEU A 206 -1.14 0.92 1.98
CA LEU A 206 -2.39 0.82 1.24
C LEU A 206 -3.17 -0.41 1.68
N TYR A 207 -4.49 -0.28 1.80
CA TYR A 207 -5.39 -1.41 2.04
C TYR A 207 -5.93 -1.97 0.73
N HIS A 208 -6.49 -3.18 0.78
CA HIS A 208 -7.39 -3.63 -0.28
C HIS A 208 -8.55 -2.64 -0.46
N THR A 209 -8.98 -2.43 -1.69
CA THR A 209 -10.09 -1.52 -2.05
C THR A 209 -11.38 -1.84 -1.29
N HIS A 210 -11.59 -3.10 -0.92
CA HIS A 210 -12.76 -3.59 -0.18
C HIS A 210 -12.54 -3.80 1.32
N GLN A 211 -11.36 -3.51 1.90
CA GLN A 211 -10.97 -4.03 3.22
C GLN A 211 -11.97 -3.76 4.35
N TYR A 212 -12.62 -2.59 4.36
CA TYR A 212 -13.57 -2.17 5.39
C TYR A 212 -14.96 -1.79 4.85
N HIS A 213 -15.36 -2.33 3.69
CA HIS A 213 -16.61 -1.96 3.03
C HIS A 213 -17.87 -2.21 3.89
N GLU A 214 -17.91 -3.31 4.66
CA GLU A 214 -19.04 -3.66 5.55
C GLU A 214 -19.16 -2.73 6.76
N TYR A 215 -18.09 -1.99 7.09
CA TYR A 215 -18.00 -1.14 8.26
C TYR A 215 -17.67 0.29 7.83
N PRO A 216 -18.60 1.02 7.19
CA PRO A 216 -18.38 2.41 6.75
C PRO A 216 -18.22 3.40 7.92
N ASN A 217 -18.48 2.94 9.15
CA ASN A 217 -18.19 3.67 10.38
C ASN A 217 -16.96 3.13 11.12
N SER A 218 -16.23 2.17 10.55
CA SER A 218 -14.95 1.74 11.09
C SER A 218 -13.97 2.87 10.89
N ASP A 219 -13.39 3.30 11.99
CA ASP A 219 -12.16 4.07 11.94
C ASP A 219 -11.06 3.20 11.31
N SER A 220 -10.11 3.84 10.65
CA SER A 220 -8.94 3.14 10.14
C SER A 220 -8.18 2.48 11.27
N ALA A 221 -7.41 1.42 11.01
CA ALA A 221 -6.51 0.89 12.03
C ALA A 221 -5.49 1.96 12.50
N LEU A 222 -5.31 3.02 11.71
CA LEU A 222 -4.51 4.20 12.04
C LEU A 222 -5.09 4.97 13.22
N ASP A 223 -6.42 5.12 13.30
CA ASP A 223 -7.07 5.79 14.45
C ASP A 223 -6.93 5.01 15.75
N ARG A 224 -6.72 3.68 15.66
CA ARG A 224 -6.37 2.81 16.79
C ARG A 224 -4.89 2.84 17.14
N SER A 225 -4.03 3.32 16.24
CA SER A 225 -2.60 3.55 16.48
C SER A 225 -2.38 4.90 17.18
N VAL A 226 -2.94 5.04 18.39
CA VAL A 226 -2.95 6.26 19.22
C VAL A 226 -1.57 6.89 19.52
N ALA A 227 -0.47 6.27 19.10
CA ALA A 227 0.88 6.82 19.23
C ALA A 227 1.50 7.33 17.90
N TRP A 228 0.93 7.02 16.73
CA TRP A 228 1.62 7.17 15.42
C TRP A 228 0.95 8.18 14.50
N THR A 229 -0.27 8.59 14.83
CA THR A 229 -1.16 9.47 14.06
C THR A 229 -1.16 10.91 14.54
N ALA A 230 -0.14 11.37 15.27
CA ALA A 230 -0.13 12.73 15.83
C ALA A 230 -0.30 13.84 14.77
N ASP A 231 0.19 13.58 13.55
CA ASP A 231 0.03 14.45 12.36
C ASP A 231 -0.90 13.82 11.29
N TRP A 232 -1.54 12.69 11.60
CA TRP A 232 -2.54 12.09 10.71
C TRP A 232 -3.77 12.97 10.74
N VAL A 233 -4.05 13.59 9.60
CA VAL A 233 -5.27 14.33 9.41
C VAL A 233 -6.31 13.35 8.91
N VAL A 234 -7.24 12.95 9.80
CA VAL A 234 -8.45 12.22 9.39
C VAL A 234 -9.23 13.14 8.47
N PRO A 235 -9.43 12.77 7.20
CA PRO A 235 -9.97 13.75 6.27
C PRO A 235 -11.47 13.92 6.48
N GLU A 236 -11.97 15.12 6.24
CA GLU A 236 -13.37 15.46 6.55
C GLU A 236 -14.39 14.80 5.60
N GLU A 237 -13.94 14.23 4.48
CA GLU A 237 -14.84 13.71 3.44
C GLU A 237 -15.33 12.28 3.72
N GLN A 238 -16.60 12.02 3.41
CA GLN A 238 -17.20 10.68 3.55
C GLN A 238 -16.58 9.63 2.60
N CYS A 239 -15.85 10.04 1.56
CA CYS A 239 -15.15 9.13 0.65
C CYS A 239 -14.05 8.31 1.34
N TYR A 240 -13.57 8.73 2.51
CA TYR A 240 -12.65 7.91 3.34
C TYR A 240 -13.30 6.65 3.92
N ARG A 241 -14.61 6.46 3.72
CA ARG A 241 -15.41 5.37 4.28
C ARG A 241 -15.78 4.30 3.25
N THR A 242 -15.17 4.32 2.06
CA THR A 242 -15.36 3.32 1.00
C THR A 242 -14.74 1.97 1.31
N GLY A 243 -13.86 1.91 2.31
CA GLY A 243 -13.28 0.67 2.81
C GLY A 243 -11.75 0.66 2.83
N ASP A 244 -11.07 1.52 2.07
CA ASP A 244 -9.60 1.59 1.99
C ASP A 244 -9.02 2.94 2.44
N PHE A 245 -9.88 3.90 2.78
CA PHE A 245 -9.59 5.28 3.15
C PHE A 245 -8.88 6.09 2.05
N VAL A 246 -9.28 5.87 0.79
CA VAL A 246 -8.82 6.63 -0.38
C VAL A 246 -10.05 7.14 -1.14
N CYS A 247 -10.07 8.42 -1.51
CA CYS A 247 -11.24 9.00 -2.19
C CYS A 247 -11.27 8.74 -3.69
N GLY A 248 -10.10 8.61 -4.31
CA GLY A 248 -9.96 8.24 -5.72
C GLY A 248 -10.35 6.80 -6.06
N THR A 249 -10.69 5.95 -5.09
CA THR A 249 -11.11 4.57 -5.33
C THR A 249 -12.64 4.43 -5.26
N PRO A 250 -13.26 3.76 -6.24
CA PRO A 250 -14.69 3.47 -6.20
C PRO A 250 -15.01 2.46 -5.10
N TYR A 251 -16.27 2.43 -4.65
CA TYR A 251 -16.75 1.46 -3.66
C TYR A 251 -16.59 0.01 -4.16
N ASP A 252 -16.10 -0.85 -3.28
CA ASP A 252 -15.80 -2.25 -3.53
C ASP A 252 -16.39 -3.18 -2.44
N CYS A 253 -17.49 -3.86 -2.73
CA CYS A 253 -18.16 -4.82 -1.83
C CYS A 253 -17.52 -6.22 -1.87
N TYR A 254 -16.58 -6.44 -2.78
CA TYR A 254 -15.88 -7.70 -2.96
C TYR A 254 -16.83 -8.91 -3.09
N GLN A 255 -16.87 -9.79 -2.08
CA GLN A 255 -17.64 -11.04 -2.12
C GLN A 255 -19.03 -10.96 -1.49
N TRP A 256 -19.40 -9.83 -0.88
CA TRP A 256 -20.66 -9.64 -0.13
C TRP A 256 -21.60 -8.61 -0.77
N CYS A 257 -21.46 -8.45 -2.09
CA CYS A 257 -22.27 -7.51 -2.86
C CYS A 257 -23.77 -7.83 -2.80
N GLU A 258 -24.13 -9.11 -2.66
CA GLU A 258 -25.54 -9.50 -2.50
C GLU A 258 -26.16 -8.93 -1.22
N GLU A 259 -25.44 -8.99 -0.11
CA GLU A 259 -25.87 -8.43 1.18
C GLU A 259 -25.83 -6.90 1.19
N ASP A 260 -24.80 -6.30 0.60
CA ASP A 260 -24.54 -4.87 0.70
C ASP A 260 -25.38 -4.03 -0.27
N ILE A 261 -25.47 -4.47 -1.52
CA ILE A 261 -26.06 -3.70 -2.61
C ILE A 261 -27.14 -4.48 -3.39
N GLY A 262 -27.39 -5.75 -3.05
CA GLY A 262 -28.52 -6.53 -3.58
C GLY A 262 -28.35 -7.03 -5.00
N CYS A 263 -27.10 -7.21 -5.46
CA CYS A 263 -26.76 -7.81 -6.74
C CYS A 263 -25.46 -8.62 -6.62
N ASP A 264 -25.26 -9.60 -7.51
CA ASP A 264 -24.06 -10.41 -7.54
C ASP A 264 -22.97 -9.74 -8.40
N ALA A 265 -21.72 -9.81 -7.93
CA ALA A 265 -20.53 -9.29 -8.61
C ALA A 265 -19.50 -10.40 -8.90
N SER A 266 -19.95 -11.66 -8.90
CA SER A 266 -19.10 -12.83 -9.18
C SER A 266 -18.46 -12.78 -10.57
N ASP A 267 -19.06 -12.05 -11.51
CA ASP A 267 -18.56 -11.84 -12.87
C ASP A 267 -17.22 -11.09 -12.94
N LEU A 268 -16.84 -10.38 -11.87
CA LEU A 268 -15.57 -9.67 -11.78
C LEU A 268 -14.35 -10.59 -11.58
N TYR A 269 -14.56 -11.85 -11.19
CA TYR A 269 -13.48 -12.81 -10.97
C TYR A 269 -13.08 -13.47 -12.30
N GLN A 270 -11.78 -13.52 -12.60
CA GLN A 270 -11.24 -14.25 -13.75
C GLN A 270 -11.27 -15.78 -13.47
N GLY A 271 -12.45 -16.36 -13.21
CA GLY A 271 -12.61 -17.76 -12.82
C GLY A 271 -13.88 -18.00 -12.00
N GLU A 272 -13.83 -18.96 -11.08
CA GLU A 272 -14.88 -19.18 -10.09
C GLU A 272 -14.68 -18.22 -8.90
N LYS A 273 -15.75 -17.59 -8.41
CA LYS A 273 -15.74 -16.80 -7.17
C LYS A 273 -15.28 -17.73 -6.03
N PRO A 274 -14.20 -17.41 -5.29
CA PRO A 274 -13.72 -18.26 -4.21
C PRO A 274 -14.83 -18.55 -3.20
N GLY A 275 -15.09 -19.83 -2.96
CA GLY A 275 -15.98 -20.28 -1.89
C GLY A 275 -17.49 -20.05 -2.08
N GLN A 276 -18.00 -19.75 -3.28
CA GLN A 276 -19.44 -19.53 -3.49
C GLN A 276 -20.08 -20.38 -4.59
N ALA A 277 -21.33 -20.81 -4.36
CA ALA A 277 -22.20 -21.41 -5.36
C ALA A 277 -22.85 -20.31 -6.22
N GLU A 278 -23.44 -20.67 -7.38
CA GLU A 278 -24.18 -19.73 -8.24
C GLU A 278 -25.19 -18.91 -7.40
N SER A 279 -25.10 -17.58 -7.52
CA SER A 279 -25.95 -16.66 -6.78
C SER A 279 -27.39 -16.67 -7.30
N GLU A 280 -28.37 -16.47 -6.42
CA GLU A 280 -29.78 -16.27 -6.80
C GLU A 280 -30.08 -14.80 -7.16
N TYR A 281 -29.13 -13.90 -6.90
CA TYR A 281 -29.24 -12.48 -7.22
C TYR A 281 -28.88 -12.21 -8.69
N PRO A 282 -29.49 -11.19 -9.32
CA PRO A 282 -29.06 -10.76 -10.64
C PRO A 282 -27.67 -10.12 -10.57
N ASP A 283 -26.91 -10.25 -11.65
CA ASP A 283 -25.63 -9.55 -11.81
C ASP A 283 -25.78 -8.04 -11.64
N CYS A 284 -24.81 -7.41 -10.99
CA CYS A 284 -24.75 -5.97 -10.85
C CYS A 284 -24.59 -5.28 -12.21
N THR A 285 -25.31 -4.16 -12.44
CA THR A 285 -24.98 -3.29 -13.57
C THR A 285 -23.76 -2.43 -13.25
N PRO A 286 -23.04 -1.90 -14.26
CA PRO A 286 -21.91 -0.99 -14.04
C PRO A 286 -22.27 0.26 -13.22
N GLU A 287 -23.53 0.71 -13.26
CA GLU A 287 -24.01 1.82 -12.43
C GLU A 287 -24.21 1.43 -10.96
N GLN A 288 -24.46 0.16 -10.68
CA GLN A 288 -24.60 -0.36 -9.32
C GLN A 288 -23.23 -0.66 -8.71
N HIS A 289 -22.33 -1.26 -9.49
CA HIS A 289 -21.03 -1.68 -9.04
C HIS A 289 -20.02 -1.72 -10.19
N SER A 290 -18.94 -0.94 -10.08
CA SER A 290 -17.87 -0.90 -11.07
C SER A 290 -16.53 -0.62 -10.38
N PRO A 291 -16.00 -1.58 -9.61
CA PRO A 291 -14.69 -1.43 -9.01
C PRO A 291 -13.64 -1.47 -10.13
N SER A 292 -12.47 -0.90 -9.86
CA SER A 292 -11.39 -0.91 -10.85
C SER A 292 -10.74 -2.30 -10.92
N LEU A 293 -10.72 -2.87 -12.12
CA LEU A 293 -10.02 -4.14 -12.43
C LEU A 293 -8.52 -3.96 -12.64
N GLU A 294 -8.06 -2.72 -12.77
CA GLU A 294 -6.64 -2.39 -12.95
C GLU A 294 -6.01 -1.90 -11.66
N ASN A 295 -6.80 -1.52 -10.65
CA ASN A 295 -6.26 -1.01 -9.39
C ASN A 295 -5.38 -2.06 -8.73
N LEU A 296 -4.14 -1.68 -8.42
CA LEU A 296 -3.14 -2.54 -7.81
C LEU A 296 -3.72 -3.22 -6.57
N MET A 297 -4.47 -2.49 -5.74
CA MET A 297 -5.00 -2.96 -4.46
C MET A 297 -6.35 -3.69 -4.59
N SER A 298 -6.85 -3.90 -5.80
CA SER A 298 -8.00 -4.78 -6.05
C SER A 298 -7.63 -6.25 -5.82
N ARG A 299 -8.64 -7.10 -5.63
CA ARG A 299 -8.50 -8.57 -5.68
C ARG A 299 -8.78 -9.13 -7.07
N TYR A 300 -9.19 -8.30 -8.01
CA TYR A 300 -9.64 -8.69 -9.34
C TYR A 300 -8.75 -8.12 -10.43
N GLY A 301 -8.80 -8.76 -11.60
CA GLY A 301 -8.19 -8.25 -12.82
C GLY A 301 -6.66 -8.18 -12.78
N ASP A 302 -6.12 -7.23 -13.52
CA ASP A 302 -4.70 -7.15 -13.85
C ASP A 302 -3.85 -6.51 -12.73
N ARG A 303 -4.48 -5.74 -11.83
CA ARG A 303 -3.87 -5.16 -10.62
C ARG A 303 -2.54 -4.44 -10.89
N SER A 304 -2.51 -3.50 -11.84
CA SER A 304 -1.28 -2.92 -12.37
C SER A 304 -1.10 -1.42 -12.10
N VAL A 305 -2.11 -0.73 -11.55
CA VAL A 305 -2.14 0.74 -11.47
C VAL A 305 -2.51 1.24 -10.07
N LEU A 306 -1.81 2.26 -9.58
CA LEU A 306 -2.24 3.05 -8.42
C LEU A 306 -2.96 4.31 -8.85
N THR A 307 -3.99 4.69 -8.09
CA THR A 307 -4.59 6.03 -8.20
C THR A 307 -3.62 7.10 -7.68
N GLY A 308 -3.82 8.36 -8.06
CA GLY A 308 -3.05 9.49 -7.54
C GLY A 308 -3.11 9.57 -6.01
N ASP A 309 -4.30 9.39 -5.43
CA ASP A 309 -4.55 9.37 -3.99
C ASP A 309 -3.83 8.22 -3.28
N GLN A 310 -3.86 7.00 -3.85
CA GLN A 310 -3.09 5.88 -3.31
C GLN A 310 -1.58 6.18 -3.35
N GLY A 311 -1.08 6.75 -4.45
CA GLY A 311 0.31 7.21 -4.52
C GLY A 311 0.67 8.23 -3.44
N ALA A 312 -0.20 9.21 -3.21
CA ALA A 312 -0.03 10.22 -2.16
C ALA A 312 0.00 9.60 -0.76
N ARG A 313 -0.89 8.65 -0.49
CA ARG A 313 -0.90 7.90 0.76
C ARG A 313 0.34 7.03 0.94
N ALA A 314 0.78 6.33 -0.11
CA ALA A 314 2.01 5.55 -0.06
C ALA A 314 3.22 6.44 0.29
N ARG A 315 3.31 7.64 -0.30
CA ARG A 315 4.34 8.63 0.04
C ARG A 315 4.30 9.06 1.49
N TYR A 316 3.11 9.29 2.05
CA TYR A 316 2.95 9.63 3.47
C TYR A 316 3.63 8.59 4.37
N PHE A 317 3.36 7.30 4.16
CA PHE A 317 3.94 6.24 4.99
C PHE A 317 5.42 6.03 4.75
N VAL A 318 5.87 6.15 3.49
CA VAL A 318 7.31 6.13 3.18
C VAL A 318 8.02 7.25 3.92
N GLN A 319 7.52 8.49 3.83
CA GLN A 319 8.12 9.63 4.51
C GLN A 319 8.11 9.46 6.04
N TYR A 320 7.03 8.93 6.59
CA TYR A 320 6.94 8.62 8.01
C TYR A 320 8.01 7.61 8.47
N MET A 321 8.19 6.52 7.73
CA MET A 321 9.19 5.49 8.04
C MET A 321 10.63 5.96 7.82
N LEU A 322 10.85 6.98 6.98
CA LEU A 322 12.14 7.66 6.83
C LEU A 322 12.45 8.59 8.01
N ASP A 323 11.46 9.31 8.52
CA ASP A 323 11.65 10.30 9.58
C ASP A 323 11.61 9.68 11.00
N THR A 324 11.08 8.46 11.15
CA THR A 324 10.77 7.86 12.45
C THR A 324 11.40 6.48 12.64
N GLU A 325 12.13 6.29 13.74
CA GLU A 325 12.59 4.98 14.19
C GLU A 325 11.50 4.22 14.96
N ARG A 326 11.36 2.94 14.65
CA ARG A 326 10.22 2.08 14.98
C ARG A 326 10.71 0.69 15.40
N MET A 327 10.83 0.44 16.70
CA MET A 327 11.26 -0.88 17.22
C MET A 327 12.62 -1.32 16.64
N GLY A 328 13.51 -0.36 16.40
CA GLY A 328 14.81 -0.51 15.74
C GLY A 328 14.78 -0.25 14.23
N ASN A 329 13.62 -0.09 13.60
CA ASN A 329 13.47 0.07 12.15
C ASN A 329 13.36 1.54 11.75
N GLN A 330 14.18 2.00 10.81
CA GLN A 330 14.05 3.32 10.20
C GLN A 330 14.56 3.23 8.77
N LEU A 331 13.67 3.41 7.79
CA LEU A 331 14.06 3.37 6.39
C LEU A 331 15.09 4.47 6.11
N VAL A 332 15.97 4.21 5.15
CA VAL A 332 16.90 5.19 4.62
C VAL A 332 16.70 5.30 3.12
N ALA A 333 16.43 6.51 2.65
CA ALA A 333 16.43 6.79 1.23
C ALA A 333 17.88 6.81 0.74
N VAL A 334 18.16 6.15 -0.38
CA VAL A 334 19.46 6.18 -1.02
C VAL A 334 19.47 7.25 -2.10
N ASP A 335 20.59 7.95 -2.24
CA ASP A 335 20.78 8.88 -3.34
C ASP A 335 20.91 8.09 -4.65
N ASP A 336 20.31 8.59 -5.73
CA ASP A 336 20.53 8.05 -7.07
C ASP A 336 22.01 8.27 -7.45
N ALA A 337 22.77 7.19 -7.59
CA ALA A 337 24.22 7.21 -7.81
C ALA A 337 24.64 7.72 -9.19
#